data_AF-A0A1W0X7B3-F1
#
_entry.id   AF-A0A1W0X7B3-F1
#
_cell.length_a   1.000
_cell.length_b   1.000
_cell.length_c   1.000
_cell.angle_alpha   90.00
_cell.angle_beta   90.00
_cell.angle_gamma   90.00
#
_symmetry.space_group_name_H-M   'P 1'
#
loop_
_entity.id
_entity.type
_entity.pdbx_description
1 polymer ?
#
loop_
_entity_poly.entity_id
_entity_poly.type
_entity_poly.pdbx_seq_one_letter_code
_entity_poly.pdbx_strand_id
1 'polypeptide(L)'
;MLNEEARSLLVSQLRAGRSIPEMVFNIKAVCGNNTIYSMAKEFAAGVEEKPKKTQKHPWKKIDPKMAAIIIRKLTIGATAHTINELAETFKISSTAIR
;
A
#
# COMPACT_ATOMS: atom_id res chain seq x y z
N MET A 1 3.38 -3.39 2.44
CA MET A 1 2.17 -3.94 3.07
C MET A 1 2.47 -5.36 3.51
N LEU A 2 1.94 -5.82 4.65
CA LEU A 2 2.09 -7.21 5.06
C LEU A 2 1.23 -8.11 4.18
N ASN A 3 1.75 -9.25 3.75
CA ASN A 3 0.95 -10.28 3.06
C ASN A 3 -0.15 -10.79 4.02
N GLU A 4 -1.35 -11.07 3.50
CA GLU A 4 -2.48 -11.60 4.28
C GLU A 4 -2.13 -12.94 4.94
N GLU A 5 -1.37 -13.80 4.26
CA GLU A 5 -0.89 -15.07 4.82
C GLU A 5 0.00 -14.86 6.05
N ALA A 6 0.93 -13.90 5.96
CA ALA A 6 1.84 -13.57 7.05
C ALA A 6 1.08 -12.96 8.24
N ARG A 7 0.03 -12.18 7.95
CA ARG A 7 -0.87 -11.63 8.97
C ARG A 7 -1.63 -12.74 9.70
N SER A 8 -2.22 -13.69 8.96
CA SER A 8 -2.94 -14.84 9.51
C SER A 8 -2.04 -15.73 10.37
N LEU A 9 -0.81 -15.96 9.92
CA LEU A 9 0.19 -16.71 10.68
C LEU A 9 0.51 -16.03 12.02
N LEU A 10 0.75 -14.72 12.04
CA LEU A 10 1.02 -14.00 13.30
C LEU A 10 -0.15 -14.07 14.28
N VAL A 11 -1.37 -13.93 13.79
CA VAL A 11 -2.58 -13.95 14.63
C VAL A 11 -2.82 -15.35 15.21
N SER A 12 -2.60 -16.41 14.43
CA SER A 12 -2.73 -17.78 14.94
C SER A 12 -1.74 -18.09 16.07
N GLN A 13 -0.51 -17.60 15.97
CA GLN A 13 0.51 -17.75 17.02
C GLN A 13 0.15 -16.95 18.29
N LEU A 14 -0.38 -15.74 18.13
CA LEU A 14 -0.88 -14.92 19.25
C LEU A 14 -2.07 -15.58 19.95
N ARG A 15 -3.01 -16.16 19.19
CA ARG A 15 -4.14 -16.94 19.75
C ARG A 15 -3.68 -18.21 20.47
N ALA A 16 -2.60 -18.82 20.00
CA ALA A 16 -1.98 -19.97 20.66
C ALA A 16 -1.19 -19.59 21.93
N GLY A 17 -1.12 -18.30 22.30
CA GLY A 17 -0.44 -17.84 23.51
C GLY A 17 1.08 -17.83 23.42
N ARG A 18 1.66 -17.82 22.20
CA ARG A 18 3.11 -17.77 22.00
C ARG A 18 3.67 -16.43 22.46
N SER A 19 4.90 -16.46 22.98
CA SER A 19 5.58 -15.25 23.41
C SER A 19 6.06 -14.43 22.21
N ILE A 20 6.02 -13.10 22.32
CA ILE A 20 6.50 -12.20 21.25
C ILE A 20 7.98 -12.46 20.90
N PRO A 21 8.91 -12.68 21.85
CA PRO A 21 10.30 -13.00 21.52
C PRO A 21 10.45 -14.27 20.68
N GLU A 22 9.67 -15.31 20.99
CA GLU A 22 9.66 -16.57 20.25
C GLU A 22 9.08 -16.40 18.84
N MET A 23 8.03 -15.60 18.70
CA MET A 23 7.48 -15.23 17.39
C MET A 23 8.46 -14.43 16.54
N VAL A 24 9.19 -13.49 17.13
CA VAL A 24 10.25 -12.74 16.45
C VAL A 24 11.34 -13.70 15.98
N PHE A 25 11.77 -14.63 16.82
CA PHE A 25 12.79 -15.61 16.42
C PHE A 25 12.33 -16.46 15.21
N ASN A 26 11.10 -16.96 15.24
CA ASN A 26 10.59 -17.89 14.23
C ASN A 26 10.10 -17.21 12.93
N ILE A 27 9.62 -15.97 12.99
CA ILE A 27 8.87 -15.33 11.90
C ILE A 27 9.57 -14.05 11.39
N LYS A 28 10.69 -13.63 11.99
CA LYS A 28 11.44 -12.42 11.55
C LYS A 28 11.83 -12.42 10.07
N ALA A 29 12.04 -13.60 9.49
CA ALA A 29 12.33 -13.75 8.05
C ALA A 29 11.15 -13.31 7.15
N VAL A 30 9.92 -13.46 7.64
CA VAL A 30 8.69 -13.16 6.91
C VAL A 30 8.10 -11.80 7.31
N CYS A 31 8.24 -11.43 8.59
CA CYS A 31 7.72 -10.19 9.14
C CYS A 31 8.79 -9.50 9.99
N GLY A 32 9.17 -8.26 9.62
CA GLY A 32 10.12 -7.49 10.43
C GLY A 32 9.63 -7.28 11.87
N ASN A 33 10.59 -7.17 12.81
CA ASN A 33 10.32 -7.06 14.25
C ASN A 33 9.23 -6.02 14.57
N ASN A 34 9.33 -4.83 14.00
CA ASN A 34 8.37 -3.73 14.24
C ASN A 34 6.93 -4.12 13.89
N THR A 35 6.75 -4.92 12.83
CA THR A 35 5.43 -5.41 12.44
C THR A 35 4.89 -6.39 13.47
N ILE A 36 5.72 -7.33 13.94
CA ILE A 36 5.32 -8.32 14.94
C ILE A 36 4.86 -7.63 16.23
N TYR A 37 5.62 -6.66 16.73
CA TYR A 37 5.24 -5.87 17.91
C TYR A 37 3.96 -5.06 17.69
N SER A 38 3.80 -4.45 16.51
CA SER A 38 2.58 -3.68 16.19
C SER A 38 1.35 -4.57 16.13
N MET A 39 1.47 -5.75 15.52
CA MET A 39 0.39 -6.75 15.42
C MET A 39 0.01 -7.30 16.80
N ALA A 40 0.99 -7.63 17.64
CA ALA A 40 0.74 -8.08 19.00
C ALA A 40 0.01 -7.02 19.84
N LYS A 41 0.37 -5.74 19.66
CA LYS A 41 -0.31 -4.61 20.30
C LYS A 41 -1.74 -4.43 19.80
N GLU A 42 -1.97 -4.49 18.48
CA GLU A 42 -3.32 -4.42 17.88
C GLU A 42 -4.20 -5.58 18.35
N PHE A 43 -3.62 -6.79 18.44
CA PHE A 43 -4.31 -7.99 18.93
C PHE A 43 -4.70 -7.88 20.41
N ALA A 44 -3.78 -7.40 21.27
CA ALA A 44 -4.07 -7.18 22.69
C ALA A 44 -5.14 -6.10 22.92
N ALA A 45 -5.24 -5.12 22.03
CA ALA A 45 -6.26 -4.08 22.06
C ALA A 45 -7.64 -4.54 21.54
N GLY A 46 -7.78 -5.79 21.09
CA GLY A 46 -9.05 -6.31 20.56
C GLY A 46 -9.53 -5.60 19.30
N VAL A 47 -8.61 -4.97 18.54
CA VAL A 47 -8.95 -4.28 17.30
C VAL A 47 -9.39 -5.35 16.31
N GLU A 48 -10.70 -5.45 16.08
CA GLU A 48 -11.28 -6.31 15.05
C GLU A 48 -10.49 -6.13 13.75
N GLU A 49 -10.09 -7.27 13.17
CA GLU A 49 -9.29 -7.41 11.97
C GLU A 49 -10.03 -6.88 10.74
N LYS A 50 -10.32 -5.58 10.70
CA LYS A 50 -10.81 -4.96 9.48
C LYS A 50 -9.58 -4.71 8.63
N PRO A 51 -9.48 -5.33 7.44
CA PRO A 51 -8.43 -4.96 6.50
C PRO A 51 -8.50 -3.45 6.37
N LYS A 52 -7.39 -2.77 6.66
CA LYS A 52 -7.27 -1.32 6.42
C LYS A 52 -7.60 -1.14 4.95
N LYS A 53 -8.82 -0.68 4.66
CA LYS A 53 -9.29 -0.43 3.31
C LYS A 53 -8.21 0.41 2.65
N THR A 54 -7.65 -0.08 1.55
CA THR A 54 -6.72 0.66 0.72
C THR A 54 -7.35 2.01 0.49
N GLN A 55 -6.75 3.05 1.09
CA GLN A 55 -7.29 4.39 1.03
C GLN A 55 -7.27 4.73 -0.46
N LYS A 56 -8.44 4.72 -1.11
CA LYS A 56 -8.55 5.14 -2.51
C LYS A 56 -8.05 6.56 -2.51
N HIS A 57 -6.83 6.77 -3.03
CA HIS A 57 -6.35 8.12 -3.26
C HIS A 57 -7.43 8.83 -4.07
N PRO A 58 -7.88 10.03 -3.66
CA PRO A 58 -8.83 10.79 -4.44
C PRO A 58 -8.09 11.26 -5.70
N TRP A 59 -8.02 10.38 -6.69
CA TRP A 59 -7.52 10.71 -8.02
C TRP A 59 -8.37 11.86 -8.53
N LYS A 60 -7.71 12.94 -8.96
CA LYS A 60 -8.44 14.06 -9.56
C LYS A 60 -9.07 13.58 -10.87
N LYS A 61 -10.30 14.00 -11.15
CA LYS A 61 -10.89 13.82 -12.48
C LYS A 61 -10.09 14.67 -13.47
N ILE A 62 -9.95 14.19 -14.70
CA ILE A 62 -9.25 14.93 -15.75
C ILE A 62 -10.16 16.06 -16.24
N ASP A 63 -9.74 17.29 -16.02
CA ASP A 63 -10.38 18.47 -16.62
C ASP A 63 -9.89 18.67 -18.06
N PRO A 64 -10.67 19.30 -18.95
CA PRO A 64 -10.28 19.54 -20.35
C PRO A 64 -8.94 20.29 -20.50
N LYS A 65 -8.64 21.23 -19.59
CA LYS A 65 -7.35 21.92 -19.54
C LYS A 65 -6.20 20.97 -19.21
N MET A 66 -6.42 20.03 -18.29
CA MET A 66 -5.43 19.03 -17.88
C MET A 66 -5.18 18.04 -19.02
N ALA A 67 -6.22 17.60 -19.73
CA ALA A 67 -6.10 16.77 -20.92
C ALA A 67 -5.24 17.42 -22.01
N ALA A 68 -5.44 18.71 -22.29
CA ALA A 68 -4.65 19.44 -23.27
C ALA A 68 -3.15 19.50 -22.89
N ILE A 69 -2.83 19.65 -21.61
CA ILE A 69 -1.44 19.65 -21.10
C ILE A 69 -0.82 18.26 -21.20
N ILE A 70 -1.57 17.20 -20.85
CA ILE A 70 -1.13 15.81 -20.96
C ILE A 70 -0.83 15.46 -22.42
N ILE A 71 -1.77 15.77 -23.33
CA ILE A 71 -1.61 15.56 -24.77
C ILE A 71 -0.37 16.31 -25.26
N ARG A 72 -0.22 17.59 -24.92
CA ARG A 72 0.95 18.39 -25.31
C ARG A 72 2.26 17.81 -24.80
N LYS A 73 2.31 17.30 -23.56
CA LYS A 73 3.52 16.66 -23.00
C LYS A 73 3.82 15.30 -23.61
N LEU A 74 2.80 14.57 -24.06
CA LEU A 74 2.95 13.30 -24.79
C LEU A 74 3.34 13.52 -26.26
N THR A 75 2.95 14.64 -26.87
CA THR A 75 3.10 14.89 -28.32
C THR A 75 4.20 15.87 -28.70
N ILE A 76 4.54 16.84 -27.83
CA ILE A 76 5.44 17.95 -28.15
C ILE A 76 6.62 18.00 -27.16
N GLY A 77 7.77 17.45 -27.60
CA GLY A 77 9.09 17.95 -27.20
C GLY A 77 9.99 16.98 -26.41
N ALA A 78 11.00 16.44 -27.11
CA ALA A 78 12.34 16.01 -26.67
C ALA A 78 12.56 15.04 -25.49
N THR A 79 11.63 14.92 -24.55
CA THR A 79 11.64 13.95 -23.45
C THR A 79 10.25 13.34 -23.39
N ALA A 80 10.10 12.17 -24.01
CA ALA A 80 8.85 11.41 -23.94
C ALA A 80 8.57 11.07 -22.47
N HIS A 81 7.72 11.86 -21.81
CA HIS A 81 7.26 11.55 -20.47
C HIS A 81 6.41 10.30 -20.54
N THR A 82 6.76 9.31 -19.72
CA THR A 82 5.96 8.08 -19.64
C THR A 82 4.59 8.38 -19.03
N ILE A 83 3.59 7.57 -19.38
CA ILE A 83 2.22 7.69 -18.83
C ILE A 83 2.25 7.67 -17.29
N ASN A 84 3.19 6.92 -16.69
CA ASN A 84 3.36 6.83 -15.24
C ASN A 84 3.87 8.13 -14.62
N GLU A 85 4.87 8.78 -15.25
CA GLU A 85 5.36 10.10 -14.78
C GLU A 85 4.27 11.17 -14.81
N LEU A 86 3.44 11.17 -15.85
CA LEU A 86 2.32 12.10 -15.96
C LEU A 86 1.23 11.79 -14.93
N ALA A 87 0.91 10.51 -14.71
CA ALA A 87 -0.04 10.08 -13.69
C ALA A 87 0.37 10.56 -12.28
N GLU A 88 1.66 10.44 -11.94
CA GLU A 88 2.20 10.93 -10.67
C GLU A 88 2.19 12.46 -10.59
N THR A 89 2.64 13.15 -11.66
CA THR A 89 2.68 14.61 -11.72
C THR A 89 1.31 15.24 -11.51
N PHE A 90 0.28 14.67 -12.15
CA PHE A 90 -1.08 15.19 -12.09
C PHE A 90 -1.93 14.58 -10.97
N LYS A 91 -1.39 13.59 -10.23
CA LYS A 91 -2.13 12.80 -9.24
C LYS A 91 -3.44 12.27 -9.83
N ILE A 92 -3.34 11.67 -11.01
CA ILE A 92 -4.43 11.02 -11.73
C ILE A 92 -4.06 9.55 -12.00
N SER A 93 -5.05 8.68 -12.15
CA SER A 93 -4.79 7.28 -12.48
C SER A 93 -4.17 7.18 -13.87
N SER A 94 -3.13 6.35 -14.03
CA SER A 94 -2.54 6.06 -15.35
C SER A 94 -3.54 5.46 -16.33
N THR A 95 -4.56 4.76 -15.82
CA THR A 95 -5.68 4.22 -16.61
C THR A 95 -6.58 5.32 -17.17
N ALA A 96 -6.55 6.53 -16.62
CA ALA A 96 -7.33 7.66 -17.12
C ALA A 96 -6.60 8.42 -18.26
N ILE A 97 -5.30 8.16 -18.45
CA ILE A 97 -4.48 8.75 -19.53
C ILE A 97 -4.43 7.83 -20.77
N ARG A 98 -4.56 6.51 -20.56
CA ARG A 98 -4.57 5.49 -21.61
C ARG A 98 -5.87 5.54 -22.42
#